data_AF-A0A077ZNT5-F1
#
_entry.id   AF-A0A077ZNT5-F1
#
_cell.length_a   1.000
_cell.length_b   1.000
_cell.length_c   1.000
_cell.angle_alpha   90.00
_cell.angle_beta   90.00
_cell.angle_gamma   90.00
#
_symmetry.space_group_name_H-M   'P 1'
#
loop_
_entity.id
_entity.type
_entity.pdbx_description
1 polymer ?
#
loop_
_entity_poly.entity_id
_entity_poly.type
_entity_poly.pdbx_seq_one_letter_code
_entity_poly.pdbx_strand_id
1 'polypeptide(L)'
;MATLLPAMAFLIHKFIYRQDVNTYQIHEKYDTFLEALNLLDLYPYNQKKSTLVAKSEKSIKPFVKADRLDDVYRIYLGVAIFYYLSDVMVKMYEFEFPNDYLDLCQLAFFLHHIFTLLSFKSIFVIDHQPWFLVFPTAYHPMMVVFPKFKLNNPIYITSVVCWMYGLTRPAYWETRIGRSLFMISCFLMIPISMLWLGTCMSEFQYEMI
;
A
#
# COMPACT_ATOMS: atom_id res chain seq x y z
N MET A 1 5.67 15.90 12.73
CA MET A 1 7.12 15.57 12.72
C MET A 1 7.47 14.31 13.50
N ALA A 2 6.92 14.06 14.70
CA ALA A 2 7.30 12.89 15.52
C ALA A 2 7.09 11.51 14.84
N THR A 3 6.10 11.38 13.94
CA THR A 3 5.81 10.14 13.20
C THR A 3 6.71 9.89 11.98
N LEU A 4 7.44 10.92 11.54
CA LEU A 4 8.21 10.89 10.29
C LEU A 4 9.61 10.29 10.47
N LEU A 5 10.25 10.55 11.62
CA LEU A 5 11.57 10.01 11.94
C LEU A 5 11.57 8.47 12.05
N PRO A 6 10.60 7.83 12.73
CA PRO A 6 10.51 6.37 12.77
C PRO A 6 10.29 5.75 11.38
N ALA A 7 9.45 6.36 10.54
CA ALA A 7 9.22 5.90 9.17
C ALA A 7 10.51 5.96 8.34
N MET A 8 11.23 7.09 8.36
CA MET A 8 12.48 7.22 7.61
C MET A 8 13.59 6.29 8.13
N ALA A 9 13.71 6.12 9.45
CA ALA A 9 14.66 5.18 10.04
C ALA A 9 14.37 3.73 9.63
N PHE A 10 13.09 3.34 9.63
CA PHE A 10 12.65 2.04 9.14
C PHE A 10 13.01 1.83 7.67
N LEU A 11 12.79 2.85 6.82
CA LEU A 11 13.11 2.78 5.39
C LEU A 11 14.60 2.62 5.14
N ILE A 12 15.42 3.40 5.84
CA ILE A 12 16.88 3.30 5.77
C ILE A 12 17.32 1.89 6.19
N HIS A 13 16.76 1.36 7.29
CA HIS A 13 17.07 0.00 7.74
C HIS A 13 16.72 -1.04 6.66
N LYS A 14 15.49 -1.03 6.14
CA LYS A 14 15.07 -2.00 5.11
C LYS A 14 15.86 -1.88 3.81
N PHE A 15 16.32 -0.68 3.47
CA PHE A 15 17.17 -0.45 2.30
C PHE A 15 18.58 -1.00 2.51
N ILE A 16 19.19 -0.76 3.68
CA ILE A 16 20.53 -1.25 4.03
C ILE A 16 20.54 -2.79 4.12
N TYR A 17 19.56 -3.35 4.84
CA TYR A 17 19.43 -4.80 5.04
C TYR A 17 18.52 -5.45 3.98
N ARG A 18 18.58 -4.94 2.74
CA ARG A 18 17.77 -5.46 1.64
C ARG A 18 18.09 -6.95 1.43
N GLN A 19 17.06 -7.78 1.53
CA GLN A 19 17.16 -9.18 1.13
C GLN A 19 16.97 -9.27 -0.38
N ASP A 20 17.78 -10.09 -1.06
CA ASP A 20 17.62 -10.34 -2.49
C ASP A 20 16.33 -11.12 -2.73
N VAL A 21 15.35 -10.43 -3.31
CA VAL A 21 14.01 -10.93 -3.64
C VAL A 21 14.03 -12.21 -4.48
N ASN A 22 15.13 -12.51 -5.18
CA ASN A 22 15.24 -13.70 -6.01
C ASN A 22 15.63 -14.96 -5.21
N THR A 23 16.11 -14.81 -3.97
CA THR A 23 16.65 -15.91 -3.15
C THR A 23 15.60 -16.62 -2.31
N TYR A 24 14.37 -16.10 -2.27
CA TYR A 24 13.35 -16.57 -1.35
C TYR A 24 11.97 -16.67 -1.97
N GLN A 25 11.06 -17.28 -1.22
CA GLN A 25 9.63 -17.32 -1.52
C GLN A 25 8.81 -16.59 -0.46
N ILE A 26 7.69 -16.04 -0.90
CA ILE A 26 6.71 -15.41 -0.03
C ILE A 26 5.70 -16.45 0.37
N HIS A 27 5.39 -16.46 1.65
CA HIS A 27 4.35 -17.31 2.19
C HIS A 27 2.98 -16.71 1.83
N GLU A 28 2.25 -17.37 0.93
CA GLU A 28 0.89 -17.00 0.54
C GLU A 28 -0.13 -17.77 1.40
N LYS A 29 -1.05 -17.03 2.02
CA LYS A 29 -2.08 -17.59 2.92
C LYS A 29 -3.46 -17.75 2.26
N TYR A 30 -3.62 -17.34 1.01
CA TYR A 30 -4.93 -17.18 0.35
C TYR A 30 -5.18 -18.17 -0.78
N ASP A 31 -6.41 -18.69 -0.85
CA ASP A 31 -6.84 -19.68 -1.84
C ASP A 31 -7.41 -19.04 -3.10
N THR A 32 -7.89 -17.79 -3.02
CA THR A 32 -8.46 -17.07 -4.17
C THR A 32 -7.91 -15.66 -4.32
N PHE A 33 -8.11 -15.09 -5.52
CA PHE A 33 -7.75 -13.70 -5.82
C PHE A 33 -8.53 -12.71 -4.95
N LEU A 34 -9.83 -12.95 -4.76
CA LEU A 34 -10.70 -12.11 -3.95
C LEU A 34 -10.34 -12.18 -2.46
N GLU A 35 -9.94 -13.36 -1.97
CA GLU A 35 -9.38 -13.50 -0.62
C GLU A 35 -8.05 -12.75 -0.45
N ALA A 36 -7.20 -12.72 -1.48
CA ALA A 36 -5.95 -11.96 -1.44
C ALA A 36 -6.17 -10.43 -1.45
N LEU A 37 -7.30 -9.96 -2.00
CA LEU A 37 -7.77 -8.57 -1.80
C LEU A 37 -8.30 -8.34 -0.39
N ASN A 38 -8.52 -9.42 0.35
CA ASN A 38 -8.92 -9.43 1.75
C ASN A 38 -10.20 -8.63 1.99
N LEU A 39 -11.07 -8.40 0.99
CA LEU A 39 -12.15 -7.39 1.09
C LEU A 39 -13.09 -7.63 2.27
N LEU A 40 -13.45 -8.89 2.53
CA LEU A 40 -14.48 -9.29 3.50
C LEU A 40 -13.94 -10.03 4.73
N ASP A 41 -12.64 -10.34 4.80
CA ASP A 41 -12.10 -11.00 5.99
C ASP A 41 -11.79 -9.96 7.07
N LEU A 42 -12.50 -10.10 8.20
CA LEU A 42 -12.32 -9.27 9.40
C LEU A 42 -11.20 -9.83 10.30
N TYR A 43 -10.81 -11.10 10.12
CA TYR A 43 -9.83 -11.79 10.98
C TYR A 43 -8.80 -12.59 10.16
N PRO A 44 -7.97 -11.92 9.33
CA PRO A 44 -7.04 -12.60 8.41
C PRO A 44 -5.98 -13.46 9.11
N TYR A 45 -5.82 -13.32 10.43
CA TYR A 45 -4.85 -14.10 11.21
C TYR A 45 -5.36 -15.48 11.65
N ASN A 46 -6.68 -15.68 11.69
CA ASN A 46 -7.29 -16.92 12.21
C ASN A 46 -7.60 -17.98 11.15
N GLN A 47 -7.35 -17.71 9.88
CA GLN A 47 -7.56 -18.73 8.85
C GLN A 47 -6.48 -19.81 8.98
N LYS A 48 -6.92 -21.05 9.26
CA LYS A 48 -6.11 -22.27 9.17
C LYS A 48 -5.29 -22.21 7.90
N LYS A 49 -3.96 -22.23 8.03
CA LYS A 49 -2.98 -22.32 6.93
C LYS A 49 -3.50 -23.29 5.87
N SER A 50 -4.08 -22.75 4.80
CA SER A 50 -4.49 -23.58 3.68
C SER A 50 -3.23 -24.18 3.09
N THR A 51 -3.24 -25.51 3.02
CA THR A 51 -2.20 -26.40 2.54
C THR A 51 -1.98 -26.28 1.03
N LEU A 52 -1.98 -25.07 0.45
CA LEU A 52 -1.64 -24.86 -0.96
C LEU A 52 -0.13 -24.96 -1.26
N VAL A 53 0.66 -25.43 -0.30
CA VAL A 53 2.06 -25.87 -0.48
C VAL A 53 2.16 -27.13 -1.36
N ALA A 54 1.05 -27.84 -1.61
CA ALA A 54 1.09 -29.18 -2.22
C ALA A 54 1.15 -29.27 -3.76
N LYS A 55 1.43 -28.18 -4.52
CA LYS A 55 1.48 -28.28 -6.00
C LYS A 55 2.73 -27.77 -6.71
N SER A 56 3.77 -27.37 -6.00
CA SER A 56 5.07 -27.08 -6.63
C SER A 56 6.18 -27.87 -5.95
N GLU A 57 6.31 -29.13 -6.33
CA GLU A 57 7.42 -30.04 -5.98
C GLU A 57 8.82 -29.56 -6.42
N LYS A 58 9.00 -28.30 -6.85
CA LYS A 58 10.23 -27.85 -7.53
C LYS A 58 10.92 -26.61 -6.96
N SER A 59 10.39 -25.97 -5.92
CA SER A 59 11.09 -24.84 -5.30
C SER A 59 11.82 -25.25 -4.02
N ILE A 60 13.15 -25.30 -4.08
CA ILE A 60 14.04 -25.47 -2.92
C ILE A 60 14.23 -24.14 -2.15
N LYS A 61 13.62 -23.03 -2.62
CA LYS A 61 13.85 -21.72 -2.03
C LYS A 61 13.21 -21.61 -0.64
N PRO A 62 13.93 -21.07 0.37
CA PRO A 62 13.37 -20.88 1.70
C PRO A 62 12.29 -19.79 1.70
N PHE A 63 11.30 -19.94 2.58
CA PHE A 63 10.34 -18.87 2.87
C PHE A 63 11.00 -17.74 3.66
N VAL A 64 10.71 -16.49 3.32
CA VAL A 64 11.12 -15.36 4.15
C VAL A 64 10.29 -15.30 5.41
N LYS A 65 10.97 -15.14 6.54
CA LYS A 65 10.32 -14.90 7.83
C LYS A 65 10.21 -13.40 8.07
N ALA A 66 9.11 -13.00 8.69
CA ALA A 66 8.94 -11.67 9.24
C ALA A 66 10.09 -11.35 10.20
N ASP A 67 10.64 -10.14 10.12
CA ASP A 67 11.50 -9.58 11.16
C ASP A 67 10.69 -8.73 12.15
N ARG A 68 11.30 -8.36 13.29
CA ARG A 68 10.61 -7.55 14.31
C ARG A 68 10.19 -6.17 13.80
N LEU A 69 10.84 -5.66 12.76
CA LEU A 69 10.48 -4.37 12.20
C LEU A 69 9.23 -4.50 11.33
N ASP A 70 9.02 -5.64 10.65
CA ASP A 70 7.76 -5.95 9.96
C ASP A 70 6.56 -5.81 10.91
N ASP A 71 6.69 -6.24 12.17
CA ASP A 71 5.63 -6.09 13.18
C ASP A 71 5.36 -4.63 13.55
N VAL A 72 6.41 -3.82 13.74
CA VAL A 72 6.28 -2.38 13.99
C VAL A 72 5.60 -1.69 12.81
N TYR A 73 5.98 -2.05 11.59
CA TYR A 73 5.38 -1.49 10.40
C TYR A 73 3.93 -1.94 10.19
N ARG A 74 3.54 -3.15 10.62
CA ARG A 74 2.12 -3.55 10.65
C ARG A 74 1.30 -2.68 11.60
N ILE A 75 1.84 -2.33 12.77
CA ILE A 75 1.16 -1.41 13.70
C ILE A 75 0.99 -0.05 13.02
N TYR A 76 2.05 0.45 12.37
CA TYR A 76 2.00 1.69 11.57
C TYR A 76 0.92 1.62 10.48
N LEU A 77 0.86 0.53 9.71
CA LEU A 77 -0.17 0.32 8.70
C LEU A 77 -1.58 0.26 9.30
N GLY A 78 -1.75 -0.38 10.45
CA GLY A 78 -3.05 -0.42 11.16
C GLY A 78 -3.55 0.97 11.51
N VAL A 79 -2.66 1.84 12.02
CA VAL A 79 -2.99 3.25 12.29
C VAL A 79 -3.32 4.00 10.99
N ALA A 80 -2.54 3.78 9.94
CA ALA A 80 -2.78 4.40 8.64
C ALA A 80 -4.15 3.97 8.04
N ILE A 81 -4.49 2.69 8.10
CA ILE A 81 -5.80 2.16 7.68
C ILE A 81 -6.94 2.86 8.44
N PHE A 82 -6.82 2.98 9.76
CA PHE A 82 -7.84 3.66 10.58
C PHE A 82 -8.00 5.13 10.21
N TYR A 83 -6.89 5.84 10.00
CA TYR A 83 -6.88 7.22 9.57
C TYR A 83 -7.54 7.38 8.19
N TYR A 84 -7.13 6.59 7.18
CA TYR A 84 -7.69 6.65 5.83
C TYR A 84 -9.18 6.27 5.81
N LEU A 85 -9.60 5.30 6.61
CA LEU A 85 -11.02 4.97 6.74
C LEU A 85 -11.82 6.15 7.30
N SER A 86 -11.28 6.82 8.32
CA SER A 86 -11.92 8.01 8.91
C SER A 86 -11.99 9.16 7.91
N ASP A 87 -10.90 9.42 7.17
CA ASP A 87 -10.83 10.45 6.13
C ASP A 87 -11.83 10.19 4.99
N VAL A 88 -11.96 8.93 4.55
CA VAL A 88 -12.97 8.50 3.57
C VAL A 88 -14.38 8.76 4.10
N MET A 89 -14.68 8.40 5.36
CA MET A 89 -16.01 8.59 5.95
C MET A 89 -16.38 10.08 6.08
N VAL A 90 -15.44 10.92 6.55
CA VAL A 90 -15.65 12.37 6.63
C VAL A 90 -15.93 12.94 5.24
N LYS A 91 -15.17 12.54 4.22
CA LYS A 91 -15.38 13.00 2.85
C LYS A 91 -16.68 12.50 2.23
N MET A 92 -17.09 11.26 2.51
CA MET A 92 -18.41 10.79 2.08
C MET A 92 -19.53 11.63 2.67
N TYR A 93 -19.39 12.05 3.93
CA TYR A 93 -20.34 12.94 4.59
C TYR A 93 -20.30 14.37 4.01
N GLU A 94 -19.11 14.95 3.83
CA GLU A 94 -18.92 16.31 3.31
C GLU A 94 -19.29 16.46 1.83
N PHE A 95 -19.05 15.44 0.99
CA PHE A 95 -19.39 15.46 -0.43
C PHE A 95 -20.88 15.20 -0.70
N GLU A 96 -21.71 15.06 0.34
CA GLU A 96 -23.12 14.67 0.24
C GLU A 96 -23.31 13.45 -0.67
N PHE A 97 -22.38 12.50 -0.63
CA PHE A 97 -22.38 11.37 -1.57
C PHE A 97 -23.60 10.47 -1.30
N PRO A 98 -24.40 10.12 -2.33
CA PRO A 98 -24.27 10.46 -3.75
C PRO A 98 -25.04 11.75 -4.10
N ASN A 99 -24.34 12.80 -4.52
CA ASN A 99 -24.95 13.97 -5.17
C ASN A 99 -24.73 13.85 -6.69
N ASP A 100 -25.71 14.25 -7.50
CA ASP A 100 -25.75 14.00 -8.96
C ASP A 100 -24.62 14.71 -9.75
N TYR A 101 -23.85 15.58 -9.09
CA TYR A 101 -22.80 16.41 -9.68
C TYR A 101 -21.45 16.26 -8.97
N LEU A 102 -21.03 15.03 -8.67
CA LEU A 102 -19.66 14.80 -8.21
C LEU A 102 -18.67 15.24 -9.28
N ASP A 103 -17.92 16.30 -8.96
CA ASP A 103 -16.82 16.73 -9.80
C ASP A 103 -15.84 15.57 -9.97
N LEU A 104 -15.31 15.43 -11.19
CA LEU A 104 -14.40 14.35 -11.57
C LEU A 104 -13.21 14.26 -10.60
N CYS A 105 -12.79 15.41 -10.06
CA CYS A 105 -11.72 15.51 -9.09
C CYS A 105 -12.07 14.98 -7.71
N GLN A 106 -13.26 15.25 -7.20
CA GLN A 106 -13.74 14.69 -5.94
C GLN A 106 -13.86 13.17 -6.04
N LEU A 107 -14.37 12.66 -7.17
CA LEU A 107 -14.46 11.23 -7.44
C LEU A 107 -13.06 10.60 -7.56
N ALA A 108 -12.13 11.21 -8.30
CA ALA A 108 -10.76 10.70 -8.42
C ALA A 108 -10.05 10.66 -7.06
N PHE A 109 -10.21 11.70 -6.25
CA PHE A 109 -9.68 11.77 -4.90
C PHE A 109 -10.26 10.67 -4.00
N PHE A 110 -11.58 10.46 -4.05
CA PHE A 110 -12.26 9.41 -3.31
C PHE A 110 -11.77 8.02 -3.72
N LEU A 111 -11.75 7.74 -5.03
CA LEU A 111 -11.24 6.47 -5.58
C LEU A 111 -9.77 6.23 -5.20
N HIS A 112 -8.93 7.27 -5.20
CA HIS A 112 -7.55 7.19 -4.73
C HIS A 112 -7.47 6.68 -3.28
N HIS A 113 -8.31 7.20 -2.38
CA HIS A 113 -8.31 6.80 -0.97
C HIS A 113 -8.82 5.37 -0.80
N ILE A 114 -9.85 4.97 -1.55
CA ILE A 114 -10.34 3.58 -1.56
C ILE A 114 -9.25 2.62 -2.04
N PHE A 115 -8.61 2.86 -3.19
CA PHE A 115 -7.56 1.99 -3.70
C PHE A 115 -6.31 1.99 -2.80
N THR A 116 -6.00 3.10 -2.13
CA THR A 116 -4.93 3.17 -1.12
C THR A 116 -5.27 2.27 0.08
N LEU A 117 -6.51 2.33 0.58
CA LEU A 117 -6.99 1.49 1.68
C LEU A 117 -6.93 -0.01 1.31
N LEU A 118 -7.35 -0.36 0.09
CA LEU A 118 -7.25 -1.72 -0.43
C LEU A 118 -5.78 -2.18 -0.51
N SER A 119 -4.89 -1.31 -0.99
CA SER A 119 -3.45 -1.58 -1.03
C SER A 119 -2.90 -1.84 0.37
N PHE A 120 -3.22 -1.00 1.36
CA PHE A 120 -2.77 -1.18 2.75
C PHE A 120 -3.28 -2.49 3.34
N LYS A 121 -4.54 -2.85 3.10
CA LYS A 121 -5.13 -4.11 3.55
C LYS A 121 -4.42 -5.32 2.95
N SER A 122 -4.12 -5.30 1.65
CA SER A 122 -3.36 -6.35 0.98
C SER A 122 -1.88 -6.37 1.41
N ILE A 123 -1.28 -5.24 1.76
CA ILE A 123 0.08 -5.24 2.32
C ILE A 123 0.09 -5.86 3.72
N PHE A 124 -0.89 -5.54 4.56
CA PHE A 124 -0.96 -5.95 5.97
C PHE A 124 -0.80 -7.46 6.18
N VAL A 125 -1.23 -8.25 5.19
CA VAL A 125 -1.30 -9.70 5.25
C VAL A 125 -0.03 -10.41 4.77
N ILE A 126 0.93 -9.66 4.20
CA ILE A 126 2.24 -10.17 3.81
C ILE A 126 3.12 -10.33 5.06
N ASP A 127 3.74 -11.51 5.19
CA ASP A 127 4.58 -11.85 6.33
C ASP A 127 5.88 -11.02 6.39
N HIS A 128 6.53 -10.78 5.25
CA HIS A 128 7.74 -9.96 5.15
C HIS A 128 7.52 -8.73 4.28
N GLN A 129 7.91 -7.56 4.78
CA GLN A 129 7.65 -6.27 4.14
C GLN A 129 8.95 -5.72 3.54
N PRO A 130 9.21 -5.93 2.24
CA PRO A 130 10.42 -5.44 1.59
C PRO A 130 10.36 -3.91 1.47
N TRP A 131 11.54 -3.29 1.37
CA TRP A 131 11.65 -1.83 1.30
C TRP A 131 10.79 -1.20 0.18
N PHE A 132 10.66 -1.87 -0.98
CA PHE A 132 9.92 -1.30 -2.11
C PHE A 132 8.40 -1.28 -1.91
N LEU A 133 7.87 -2.13 -1.02
CA LEU A 133 6.45 -2.07 -0.63
C LEU A 133 6.23 -1.03 0.48
N VAL A 134 7.18 -0.93 1.41
CA VAL A 134 7.04 -0.03 2.56
C VAL A 134 7.34 1.43 2.22
N PHE A 135 8.30 1.69 1.36
CA PHE A 135 8.74 3.05 1.03
C PHE A 135 7.60 3.98 0.60
N PRO A 136 6.86 3.67 -0.48
CA PRO A 136 5.79 4.55 -0.96
C PRO A 136 4.72 4.81 0.12
N THR A 137 4.26 3.78 0.82
CA THR A 137 3.22 3.92 1.86
C THR A 137 3.69 4.71 3.08
N ALA A 138 4.95 4.53 3.50
CA ALA A 138 5.54 5.25 4.62
C ALA A 138 5.97 6.68 4.26
N TYR A 139 6.31 6.93 2.99
CA TYR A 139 6.71 8.23 2.48
C TYR A 139 5.50 9.11 2.15
N HIS A 140 4.33 8.55 1.83
CA HIS A 140 3.15 9.35 1.48
C HIS A 140 2.82 10.44 2.53
N PRO A 141 2.81 10.19 3.85
CA PRO A 141 2.56 11.27 4.82
C PRO A 141 3.58 12.42 4.77
N MET A 142 4.84 12.17 4.36
CA MET A 142 5.80 13.26 4.14
C MET A 142 5.33 14.20 3.04
N MET A 143 4.73 13.67 1.98
CA MET A 143 4.20 14.48 0.89
C MET A 143 3.05 15.36 1.34
N VAL A 144 2.18 14.81 2.20
CA VAL A 144 1.02 15.53 2.73
C VAL A 144 1.44 16.62 3.70
N VAL A 145 2.41 16.35 4.58
CA VAL A 145 2.89 17.33 5.56
C VAL A 145 3.74 18.42 4.91
N PHE A 146 4.50 18.09 3.86
CA PHE A 146 5.39 19.03 3.18
C PHE A 146 5.07 19.17 1.68
N PRO A 147 3.86 19.61 1.30
CA PRO A 147 3.42 19.60 -0.11
C PRO A 147 4.29 20.51 -1.00
N LYS A 148 4.94 21.52 -0.41
CA LYS A 148 5.81 22.48 -1.11
C LYS A 148 7.24 21.96 -1.33
N PHE A 149 7.62 20.81 -0.77
CA PHE A 149 8.97 20.26 -0.95
C PHE A 149 9.09 19.63 -2.34
N LYS A 150 9.79 20.32 -3.25
CA LYS A 150 9.86 19.96 -4.69
C LYS A 150 10.37 18.55 -4.98
N LEU A 151 11.17 17.96 -4.08
CA LEU A 151 11.69 16.60 -4.24
C LEU A 151 10.67 15.51 -3.89
N ASN A 152 9.53 15.85 -3.28
CA ASN A 152 8.51 14.85 -2.93
C ASN A 152 7.99 14.08 -4.13
N ASN A 153 7.63 14.79 -5.21
CA ASN A 153 7.10 14.15 -6.41
C ASN A 153 8.11 13.18 -7.05
N PRO A 154 9.36 13.58 -7.40
CA PRO A 154 10.31 12.65 -8.00
C PRO A 154 10.65 11.47 -7.08
N ILE A 155 10.84 11.69 -5.77
CA ILE A 155 11.10 10.60 -4.81
C ILE A 155 9.94 9.60 -4.81
N TYR A 156 8.71 10.10 -4.77
CA TYR A 156 7.53 9.25 -4.74
C TYR A 156 7.33 8.49 -6.06
N ILE A 157 7.47 9.15 -7.21
CA ILE A 157 7.43 8.50 -8.54
C ILE A 157 8.42 7.34 -8.58
N THR A 158 9.69 7.61 -8.24
CA THR A 158 10.73 6.59 -8.24
C THR A 158 10.35 5.44 -7.33
N SER A 159 9.81 5.72 -6.14
CA SER A 159 9.38 4.67 -5.21
C SER A 159 8.22 3.82 -5.74
N VAL A 160 7.24 4.42 -6.43
CA VAL A 160 6.13 3.70 -7.04
C VAL A 160 6.61 2.85 -8.22
N VAL A 161 7.55 3.35 -9.04
CA VAL A 161 8.18 2.56 -10.09
C VAL A 161 8.94 1.36 -9.48
N CYS A 162 9.69 1.58 -8.40
CA CYS A 162 10.36 0.50 -7.67
C CYS A 162 9.35 -0.49 -7.07
N TRP A 163 8.21 -0.04 -6.54
CA TRP A 163 7.12 -0.90 -6.10
C TRP A 163 6.67 -1.80 -7.23
N MET A 164 6.26 -1.21 -8.35
CA MET A 164 5.72 -1.92 -9.50
C MET A 164 6.72 -2.95 -10.04
N TYR A 165 7.99 -2.55 -10.15
CA TYR A 165 9.07 -3.44 -10.57
C TYR A 165 9.37 -4.54 -9.55
N GLY A 166 9.29 -4.26 -8.26
CA GLY A 166 9.46 -5.25 -7.20
C GLY A 166 8.38 -6.33 -7.23
N LEU A 167 7.13 -5.94 -7.53
CA LEU A 167 6.00 -6.87 -7.65
C LEU A 167 6.07 -7.79 -8.87
N THR A 168 6.76 -7.40 -9.94
CA THR A 168 6.95 -8.26 -11.13
C THR A 168 8.07 -9.28 -10.94
N ARG A 169 8.80 -9.23 -9.81
CA ARG A 169 9.81 -10.26 -9.50
C ARG A 169 9.14 -11.61 -9.22
N PRO A 170 9.76 -12.75 -9.59
CA PRO A 170 9.16 -14.07 -9.45
C PRO A 170 8.60 -14.36 -8.05
N ALA A 171 9.30 -13.96 -6.99
CA ALA A 171 8.87 -14.18 -5.61
C ALA A 171 7.52 -13.53 -5.26
N TYR A 172 7.14 -12.45 -5.94
CA TYR A 172 5.84 -11.79 -5.79
C TYR A 172 4.88 -12.15 -6.92
N TRP A 173 5.33 -12.13 -8.18
CA TRP A 173 4.48 -12.32 -9.36
C TRP A 173 3.84 -13.70 -9.43
N GLU A 174 4.52 -14.73 -8.93
CA GLU A 174 3.97 -16.09 -8.89
C GLU A 174 2.85 -16.23 -7.84
N THR A 175 2.82 -15.36 -6.84
CA THR A 175 1.77 -15.32 -5.82
C THR A 175 0.52 -14.61 -6.34
N ARG A 176 -0.67 -14.94 -5.81
CA ARG A 176 -1.89 -14.19 -6.12
C ARG A 176 -1.84 -12.82 -5.49
N ILE A 177 -1.35 -12.70 -4.25
CA ILE A 177 -1.23 -11.42 -3.56
C ILE A 177 -0.36 -10.39 -4.30
N GLY A 178 0.78 -10.82 -4.86
CA GLY A 178 1.64 -9.93 -5.65
C GLY A 178 0.94 -9.43 -6.92
N ARG A 179 0.21 -10.31 -7.62
CA ARG A 179 -0.60 -9.93 -8.80
C ARG A 179 -1.77 -9.01 -8.43
N SER A 180 -2.44 -9.26 -7.31
CA SER A 180 -3.49 -8.38 -6.78
C SER A 180 -2.97 -7.00 -6.47
N LEU A 181 -1.86 -6.90 -5.74
CA LEU A 181 -1.22 -5.62 -5.43
C LEU A 181 -0.79 -4.89 -6.70
N PHE A 182 -0.26 -5.60 -7.70
CA PHE A 182 0.14 -4.98 -8.97
C PHE A 182 -1.07 -4.39 -9.70
N MET A 183 -2.18 -5.14 -9.79
CA MET A 183 -3.41 -4.64 -10.40
C MET A 183 -4.01 -3.46 -9.64
N ILE A 184 -4.10 -3.52 -8.31
CA ILE A 184 -4.57 -2.39 -7.49
C ILE A 184 -3.67 -1.17 -7.76
N SER A 185 -2.36 -1.36 -7.82
CA SER A 185 -1.40 -0.27 -8.08
C SER A 185 -1.61 0.35 -9.46
N CYS A 186 -1.90 -0.44 -10.50
CA CYS A 186 -2.28 0.09 -11.82
C CYS A 186 -3.53 0.97 -11.74
N PHE A 187 -4.57 0.55 -11.01
CA PHE A 187 -5.77 1.36 -10.83
C PHE A 187 -5.50 2.63 -10.00
N LEU A 188 -4.62 2.54 -9.00
CA LEU A 188 -4.21 3.68 -8.17
C LEU A 188 -3.45 4.74 -8.98
N MET A 189 -2.74 4.36 -10.05
CA MET A 189 -2.02 5.31 -10.91
C MET A 189 -2.95 6.27 -11.66
N ILE A 190 -4.19 5.84 -11.97
CA ILE A 190 -5.16 6.68 -12.67
C ILE A 190 -5.47 7.94 -11.85
N PRO A 191 -6.01 7.86 -10.62
CA PRO A 191 -6.28 9.07 -9.85
C PRO A 191 -5.00 9.78 -9.39
N ILE A 192 -3.87 9.10 -9.19
CA ILE A 192 -2.58 9.77 -8.92
C ILE A 192 -2.21 10.70 -10.08
N SER A 193 -2.32 10.23 -11.31
CA SER A 193 -2.01 11.04 -12.49
C SER A 193 -2.96 12.23 -12.62
N MET A 194 -4.25 12.05 -12.33
CA MET A 194 -5.24 13.15 -12.32
C MET A 194 -4.95 14.20 -11.24
N LEU A 195 -4.50 13.75 -10.06
CA LEU A 195 -4.09 14.65 -8.98
C LEU A 195 -2.80 15.41 -9.33
N TRP A 196 -1.83 14.75 -9.98
CA TRP A 196 -0.55 15.36 -10.33
C TRP A 196 -0.55 16.26 -11.56
N LEU A 197 -1.40 15.98 -12.55
CA LEU A 197 -1.54 16.85 -13.72
C LEU A 197 -2.18 18.21 -13.36
N GLY A 198 -2.46 18.45 -12.08
CA GLY A 198 -2.96 19.72 -11.57
C GLY A 198 -4.42 19.98 -11.94
N THR A 199 -5.07 19.06 -12.64
CA THR A 199 -6.49 19.13 -12.98
C THR A 199 -7.38 19.06 -11.74
N CYS A 200 -6.85 18.51 -10.64
CA CYS A 200 -7.58 18.25 -9.40
C CYS A 200 -6.79 18.69 -8.17
N MET A 201 -6.12 19.86 -8.22
CA MET A 201 -5.45 20.38 -7.02
C MET A 201 -6.50 20.63 -5.93
N SER A 202 -6.38 19.88 -4.84
CA SER A 202 -7.15 20.09 -3.63
C SER A 202 -6.69 21.40 -2.98
N GLU A 203 -7.24 22.53 -3.42
CA GLU A 203 -7.51 23.63 -2.50
C GLU A 203 -8.64 23.22 -1.54
N PHE A 204 -8.48 22.09 -0.86
CA PHE A 204 -8.97 21.98 0.51
C PHE A 204 -7.97 22.78 1.36
N GLN A 205 -7.87 24.08 1.09
CA GLN A 205 -7.49 24.99 2.14
C GLN A 205 -8.65 24.89 3.12
N TYR A 206 -8.48 24.07 4.16
CA TYR A 206 -9.11 24.39 5.42
C TYR A 206 -8.63 25.80 5.72
N GLU A 207 -9.42 26.80 5.34
CA GLU A 207 -9.34 28.11 5.95
C GLU A 207 -9.45 27.81 7.45
N MET A 208 -8.32 27.84 8.14
CA MET A 208 -8.31 27.68 9.58
C MET A 208 -9.05 28.89 10.13
N ILE A 209 -10.35 28.71 10.38
CA ILE A 209 -11.17 29.60 11.20
C ILE A 209 -10.64 29.52 12.64
#